data_AF-A0A519YCQ4-F1
#
_entry.id   AF-A0A519YCQ4-F1
#
_cell.length_a   1.000
_cell.length_b   1.000
_cell.length_c   1.000
_cell.angle_alpha   90.00
_cell.angle_beta   90.00
_cell.angle_gamma   90.00
#
_symmetry.space_group_name_H-M   'P 1'
#
loop_
_entity.id
_entity.type
_entity.pdbx_description
1 polymer ?
#
loop_
_entity_poly.entity_id
_entity_poly.type
_entity_poly.pdbx_seq_one_letter_code
_entity_poly.pdbx_strand_id
1 'polypeptide(L)'
;MRSIGLAGPRHRRGSSLHRGTVSVLALVGVCLLSLVATRTASGEPAAGTVDTGFAIPFAGAPGYEHLAPTQVTSPGQLNRPLGQQAADEIAGQVGLTRADALSEQQYRDLITGGGVGGSREAAEVIDACARILTNTNGRPLYSDVDGNPTPSVLASYGLYVNTSGLLESPANADAPTRQVNSLIAPGGFVGTWLRNNGAARTLIALYRSAYTVQAVYGFASQQISGAAQLVTNTKGSVSSDVGMSMAPPLWIVNFALLYILQPSLAAAMPAHWAPIPSAVADAVRSSPTGQVPFSDYASYFQ
;
A
#
# COMPACT_ATOMS: atom_id res chain seq x y z
N MET A 1 -27.59 26.95 -78.65
CA MET A 1 -27.34 25.59 -79.17
C MET A 1 -25.88 25.24 -78.93
N ARG A 2 -25.64 23.98 -78.55
CA ARG A 2 -24.39 23.40 -78.00
C ARG A 2 -23.13 23.66 -78.84
N SER A 3 -21.98 23.84 -78.17
CA SER A 3 -20.73 23.14 -78.51
C SER A 3 -19.74 23.11 -77.34
N ILE A 4 -18.80 22.18 -77.45
CA ILE A 4 -18.00 21.46 -76.45
C ILE A 4 -16.68 22.19 -76.11
N GLY A 5 -16.13 21.94 -74.92
CA GLY A 5 -14.75 22.28 -74.59
C GLY A 5 -14.20 21.47 -73.41
N LEU A 6 -13.51 20.37 -73.70
CA LEU A 6 -12.64 19.62 -72.78
C LEU A 6 -11.30 20.36 -72.63
N ALA A 7 -10.82 20.55 -71.40
CA ALA A 7 -9.42 20.89 -71.13
C ALA A 7 -8.98 20.41 -69.74
N GLY A 8 -8.16 19.35 -69.73
CA GLY A 8 -6.83 19.31 -69.11
C GLY A 8 -6.66 19.30 -67.57
N PRO A 9 -5.67 18.55 -67.05
CA PRO A 9 -5.62 18.13 -65.65
C PRO A 9 -4.90 19.13 -64.73
N ARG A 10 -5.38 19.26 -63.48
CA ARG A 10 -4.67 19.96 -62.41
C ARG A 10 -3.99 18.96 -61.47
N HIS A 11 -2.66 18.95 -61.52
CA HIS A 11 -1.81 18.51 -60.42
C HIS A 11 -2.17 19.26 -59.13
N ARG A 12 -2.46 18.52 -58.05
CA ARG A 12 -2.31 19.04 -56.69
C ARG A 12 -1.51 18.04 -55.86
N ARG A 13 -0.33 18.51 -55.45
CA ARG A 13 0.49 18.03 -54.34
C ARG A 13 -0.40 17.64 -53.15
N GLY A 14 -0.39 16.36 -52.78
CA GLY A 14 -0.78 15.92 -51.44
C GLY A 14 0.44 16.04 -50.54
N SER A 15 0.50 17.10 -49.74
CA SER A 15 1.47 17.24 -48.65
C SER A 15 1.08 16.31 -47.50
N SER A 16 2.07 15.55 -47.05
CA SER A 16 2.07 14.78 -45.81
C SER A 16 1.68 15.63 -44.60
N LEU A 17 0.79 15.11 -43.76
CA LEU A 17 0.68 15.53 -42.36
C LEU A 17 0.74 14.27 -41.49
N HIS A 18 1.88 14.16 -40.81
CA HIS A 18 2.14 13.20 -39.76
C HIS A 18 1.03 13.23 -38.71
N ARG A 19 0.34 12.10 -38.53
CA ARG A 19 -0.40 11.79 -37.30
C ARG A 19 0.65 11.57 -36.20
N GLY A 20 1.07 12.64 -35.58
CA GLY A 20 1.79 12.59 -34.30
C GLY A 20 0.83 12.06 -33.24
N THR A 21 1.10 10.86 -32.78
CA THR A 21 0.62 10.32 -31.50
C THR A 21 1.00 11.29 -30.40
N VAL A 22 0.02 12.03 -29.87
CA VAL A 22 0.20 12.81 -28.65
C VAL A 22 0.17 11.82 -27.48
N SER A 23 1.35 11.29 -27.15
CA SER A 23 1.59 10.62 -25.88
C SER A 23 1.43 11.66 -24.77
N VAL A 24 0.31 11.63 -24.06
CA VAL A 24 0.12 12.39 -22.83
C VAL A 24 0.96 11.71 -21.76
N LEU A 25 2.22 12.12 -21.65
CA LEU A 25 3.05 11.81 -20.50
C LEU A 25 2.41 12.48 -19.27
N ALA A 26 1.80 11.66 -18.42
CA ALA A 26 1.39 12.07 -17.09
C ALA A 26 2.66 12.51 -16.33
N LEU A 27 2.70 13.79 -15.98
CA LEU A 27 3.78 14.40 -15.22
C LEU A 27 3.69 13.87 -13.78
N VAL A 28 4.43 12.81 -13.49
CA VAL A 28 4.65 12.36 -12.11
C VAL A 28 5.38 13.50 -11.42
N GLY A 29 4.71 14.15 -10.46
CA GLY A 29 5.32 15.15 -9.60
C GLY A 29 6.42 14.51 -8.78
N VAL A 30 7.65 14.57 -9.29
CA VAL A 30 8.85 14.22 -8.54
C VAL A 30 9.03 15.31 -7.49
N CYS A 31 8.60 15.06 -6.25
CA CYS A 31 9.16 15.76 -5.10
C CYS A 31 10.62 15.32 -4.97
N LEU A 32 11.51 15.99 -5.72
CA LEU A 32 12.94 15.96 -5.47
C LEU A 32 13.18 16.60 -4.12
N LEU A 33 13.17 15.79 -3.05
CA LEU A 33 13.90 16.16 -1.86
C LEU A 33 15.36 16.26 -2.28
N SER A 34 15.86 17.48 -2.40
CA SER A 34 17.29 17.73 -2.51
C SER A 34 17.93 17.13 -1.26
N LEU A 35 18.58 15.97 -1.41
CA LEU A 35 19.52 15.48 -0.41
C LEU A 35 20.64 16.52 -0.32
N VAL A 36 20.47 17.50 0.57
CA VAL A 36 21.61 18.19 1.13
C VAL A 36 22.36 17.11 1.90
N ALA A 37 23.51 16.70 1.35
CA ALA A 37 24.50 15.93 2.07
C ALA A 37 24.89 16.74 3.32
N THR A 38 24.15 16.54 4.41
CA THR A 38 24.55 17.04 5.71
C THR A 38 25.71 16.16 6.15
N ARG A 39 26.88 16.80 6.20
CA ARG A 39 28.04 16.29 6.92
C ARG A 39 27.59 15.69 8.23
N THR A 40 28.19 14.57 8.58
CA THR A 40 28.14 13.91 9.89
C THR A 40 28.42 14.92 11.00
N ALA A 41 27.36 15.58 11.47
CA ALA A 41 27.30 16.14 12.80
C ALA A 41 26.51 15.11 13.60
N SER A 42 27.12 14.58 14.66
CA SER A 42 26.44 13.85 15.71
C SER A 42 25.32 14.73 16.27
N GLY A 43 24.15 14.67 15.66
CA GLY A 43 22.95 15.31 16.16
C GLY A 43 22.46 14.50 17.34
N GLU A 44 22.48 15.10 18.53
CA GLU A 44 21.69 14.61 19.64
C GLU A 44 20.26 14.35 19.17
N PRO A 45 19.67 13.19 19.51
CA PRO A 45 18.28 12.93 19.18
C PRO A 45 17.44 14.05 19.79
N ALA A 46 16.55 14.64 18.98
CA ALA A 46 15.57 15.58 19.49
C ALA A 46 14.86 14.92 20.68
N ALA A 47 14.95 15.53 21.86
CA ALA A 47 14.40 14.98 23.09
C ALA A 47 12.92 14.64 22.88
N GLY A 48 12.60 13.34 22.81
CA GLY A 48 11.25 12.83 22.58
C GLY A 48 11.08 11.87 21.39
N THR A 49 12.08 11.63 20.55
CA THR A 49 11.95 10.62 19.48
C THR A 49 11.96 9.20 20.07
N VAL A 50 10.87 8.46 19.89
CA VAL A 50 10.80 7.04 20.26
C VAL A 50 11.72 6.25 19.34
N ASP A 51 12.75 5.59 19.88
CA ASP A 51 13.57 4.66 19.11
C ASP A 51 12.75 3.41 18.75
N THR A 52 12.18 3.46 17.55
CA THR A 52 11.46 2.33 16.95
C THR A 52 12.40 1.31 16.31
N GLY A 53 13.68 1.66 16.10
CA GLY A 53 14.65 0.88 15.35
C GLY A 53 14.55 1.01 13.83
N PHE A 54 13.60 1.77 13.29
CA PHE A 54 13.55 2.06 11.85
C PHE A 54 14.34 3.33 11.52
N ALA A 55 15.13 3.30 10.45
CA ALA A 55 15.79 4.49 9.91
C ALA A 55 14.87 5.26 8.97
N ILE A 56 15.10 6.56 8.75
CA ILE A 56 14.38 7.33 7.72
C ILE A 56 14.75 6.78 6.33
N PRO A 57 13.78 6.58 5.41
CA PRO A 57 12.37 6.98 5.51
C PRO A 57 11.43 5.96 6.16
N PHE A 58 11.91 4.77 6.54
CA PHE A 58 11.11 3.71 7.15
C PHE A 58 10.52 4.07 8.52
N ALA A 59 11.14 5.00 9.25
CA ALA A 59 10.54 5.53 10.49
C ALA A 59 9.31 6.41 10.25
N GLY A 60 9.14 6.94 9.04
CA GLY A 60 8.05 7.85 8.69
C GLY A 60 8.26 9.29 9.16
N ALA A 61 7.18 10.08 9.12
CA ALA A 61 7.22 11.45 9.60
C ALA A 61 7.30 11.51 11.14
N PRO A 62 8.10 12.44 11.72
CA PRO A 62 8.24 12.57 13.17
C PRO A 62 6.90 12.80 13.89
N GLY A 63 6.74 12.18 15.06
CA GLY A 63 5.57 12.30 15.92
C GLY A 63 4.47 11.27 15.68
N TYR A 64 4.69 10.31 14.77
CA TYR A 64 3.72 9.24 14.45
C TYR A 64 4.30 7.84 14.65
N GLU A 65 5.58 7.72 14.99
CA GLU A 65 6.30 6.46 15.09
C GLU A 65 5.67 5.53 16.12
N HIS A 66 5.07 6.08 17.18
CA HIS A 66 4.39 5.35 18.25
C HIS A 66 3.02 4.78 17.86
N LEU A 67 2.46 5.20 16.72
CA LEU A 67 1.15 4.71 16.24
C LEU A 67 1.28 3.42 15.42
N ALA A 68 2.48 3.10 14.97
CA ALA A 68 2.79 1.88 14.25
C ALA A 68 2.82 0.67 15.20
N PRO A 69 2.68 -0.57 14.67
CA PRO A 69 2.77 -1.76 15.49
C PRO A 69 4.13 -1.85 16.17
N THR A 70 4.13 -2.42 17.38
CA THR A 70 5.36 -2.71 18.13
C THR A 70 5.80 -4.14 17.91
N GLN A 71 7.06 -4.46 18.20
CA GLN A 71 7.55 -5.83 18.11
C GLN A 71 6.79 -6.74 19.08
N VAL A 72 6.48 -7.97 18.65
CA VAL A 72 5.97 -9.03 19.53
C VAL A 72 6.96 -9.26 20.68
N THR A 73 6.43 -9.36 21.90
CA THR A 73 7.20 -9.69 23.12
C THR A 73 6.74 -11.01 23.74
N SER A 74 5.63 -11.58 23.25
CA SER A 74 5.13 -12.89 23.67
C SER A 74 4.44 -13.61 22.50
N PRO A 75 4.42 -14.96 22.48
CA PRO A 75 3.80 -15.73 21.39
C PRO A 75 2.32 -15.39 21.15
N GLY A 76 1.57 -15.07 22.21
CA GLY A 76 0.15 -14.75 22.13
C GLY A 76 -0.17 -13.44 21.39
N GLN A 77 0.83 -12.60 21.10
CA GLN A 77 0.68 -11.37 20.32
C GLN A 77 0.82 -11.59 18.81
N LEU A 78 1.44 -12.69 18.40
CA LEU A 78 1.69 -12.98 16.99
C LEU A 78 0.37 -13.05 16.22
N ASN A 79 0.29 -12.26 15.15
CA ASN A 79 -0.88 -12.12 14.28
C ASN A 79 -2.17 -11.70 15.00
N ARG A 80 -2.11 -11.12 16.20
CA ARG A 80 -3.31 -10.61 16.86
C ARG A 80 -3.84 -9.37 16.12
N PRO A 81 -5.16 -9.28 15.87
CA PRO A 81 -5.75 -8.06 15.37
C PRO A 81 -5.66 -6.94 16.42
N LEU A 82 -5.57 -5.70 15.96
CA LEU A 82 -5.52 -4.49 16.76
C LEU A 82 -6.71 -4.34 17.73
N GLY A 83 -7.92 -4.67 17.25
CA GLY A 83 -9.16 -4.46 17.98
C GLY A 83 -9.73 -3.06 17.79
N GLN A 84 -11.05 -2.93 17.98
CA GLN A 84 -11.78 -1.71 17.60
C GLN A 84 -11.36 -0.49 18.44
N GLN A 85 -11.23 -0.66 19.76
CA GLN A 85 -10.87 0.45 20.65
C GLN A 85 -9.52 1.07 20.26
N ALA A 86 -8.49 0.24 20.11
CA ALA A 86 -7.16 0.70 19.71
C ALA A 86 -7.17 1.32 18.30
N ALA A 87 -7.97 0.78 17.37
CA ALA A 87 -8.16 1.41 16.06
C ALA A 87 -8.76 2.81 16.18
N ASP A 88 -9.81 3.01 16.97
CA ASP A 88 -10.41 4.35 17.12
C ASP A 88 -9.45 5.34 17.81
N GLU A 89 -8.64 4.87 18.77
CA GLU A 89 -7.61 5.68 19.44
C GLU A 89 -6.49 6.11 18.47
N ILE A 90 -6.02 5.19 17.62
CA ILE A 90 -5.04 5.52 16.57
C ILE A 90 -5.66 6.45 15.54
N ALA A 91 -6.91 6.20 15.13
CA ALA A 91 -7.64 7.07 14.21
C ALA A 91 -7.69 8.51 14.72
N GLY A 92 -8.05 8.71 15.98
CA GLY A 92 -8.05 10.04 16.60
C GLY A 92 -6.67 10.73 16.54
N GLN A 93 -5.60 9.98 16.78
CA GLN A 93 -4.23 10.51 16.73
C GLN A 93 -3.72 10.80 15.31
N VAL A 94 -4.22 10.09 14.30
CA VAL A 94 -3.93 10.42 12.89
C VAL A 94 -4.88 11.47 12.31
N GLY A 95 -5.85 11.98 13.06
CA GLY A 95 -6.79 13.01 12.62
C GLY A 95 -8.02 12.47 11.89
N LEU A 96 -8.45 11.25 12.21
CA LEU A 96 -9.67 10.61 11.71
C LEU A 96 -10.64 10.30 12.86
N THR A 97 -11.92 10.20 12.55
CA THR A 97 -12.96 9.75 13.45
C THR A 97 -13.85 8.72 12.76
N ARG A 98 -14.64 7.94 13.52
CA ARG A 98 -15.60 6.99 12.91
C ARG A 98 -16.57 7.67 11.96
N ALA A 99 -16.89 8.95 12.19
CA ALA A 99 -17.75 9.70 11.30
C ALA A 99 -17.10 9.86 9.91
N ASP A 100 -15.78 9.87 9.79
CA ASP A 100 -15.10 10.07 8.51
C ASP A 100 -15.10 8.83 7.62
N ALA A 101 -15.48 7.66 8.16
CA ALA A 101 -15.64 6.45 7.38
C ALA A 101 -16.86 6.49 6.44
N LEU A 102 -16.83 5.64 5.42
CA LEU A 102 -17.98 5.40 4.56
C LEU A 102 -19.17 4.89 5.37
N SER A 103 -20.38 5.26 4.96
CA SER A 103 -21.57 4.54 5.40
C SER A 103 -21.51 3.08 4.94
N GLU A 104 -22.24 2.19 5.60
CA GLU A 104 -22.26 0.78 5.19
C GLU A 104 -22.68 0.58 3.73
N GLN A 105 -23.62 1.40 3.24
CA GLN A 105 -24.06 1.33 1.86
C GLN A 105 -22.96 1.76 0.89
N GLN A 106 -22.28 2.88 1.17
CA GLN A 106 -21.15 3.33 0.34
C GLN A 106 -19.99 2.32 0.38
N TYR A 107 -19.69 1.74 1.54
CA TYR A 107 -18.68 0.70 1.64
C TYR A 107 -19.06 -0.50 0.78
N ARG A 108 -20.29 -1.03 0.91
CA ARG A 108 -20.81 -2.13 0.08
C ARG A 108 -20.71 -1.81 -1.41
N ASP A 109 -21.21 -0.65 -1.82
CA ASP A 109 -21.17 -0.23 -3.22
C ASP A 109 -19.73 -0.17 -3.75
N LEU A 110 -18.79 0.36 -2.98
CA LEU A 110 -17.38 0.42 -3.40
C LEU A 110 -16.77 -0.97 -3.55
N ILE A 111 -16.95 -1.87 -2.57
CA ILE A 111 -16.33 -3.21 -2.60
C ILE A 111 -17.01 -4.18 -3.57
N THR A 112 -18.22 -3.88 -4.05
CA THR A 112 -18.88 -4.67 -5.11
C THR A 112 -18.76 -4.04 -6.49
N GLY A 113 -18.10 -2.88 -6.62
CA GLY A 113 -17.97 -2.14 -7.88
C GLY A 113 -19.25 -1.43 -8.32
N GLY A 114 -20.18 -1.21 -7.39
CA GLY A 114 -21.39 -0.42 -7.55
C GLY A 114 -21.18 1.09 -7.35
N GLY A 115 -22.30 1.80 -7.14
CA GLY A 115 -22.30 3.26 -7.07
C GLY A 115 -22.08 3.94 -8.42
N VAL A 116 -22.13 5.26 -8.43
CA VAL A 116 -21.93 6.10 -9.62
C VAL A 116 -20.47 6.01 -10.07
N GLY A 117 -20.25 5.51 -11.29
CA GLY A 117 -18.92 5.30 -11.85
C GLY A 117 -18.18 4.10 -11.25
N GLY A 118 -18.89 3.12 -10.70
CA GLY A 118 -18.32 1.89 -10.17
C GLY A 118 -17.57 1.06 -11.21
N SER A 119 -16.59 0.27 -10.74
CA SER A 119 -15.82 -0.69 -11.53
C SER A 119 -15.59 -1.93 -10.68
N ARG A 120 -15.91 -3.10 -11.26
CA ARG A 120 -15.74 -4.38 -10.60
C ARG A 120 -14.26 -4.74 -10.46
N GLU A 121 -13.46 -4.41 -11.47
CA GLU A 121 -12.01 -4.64 -11.48
C GLU A 121 -11.33 -3.84 -10.37
N ALA A 122 -11.70 -2.56 -10.20
CA ALA A 122 -11.19 -1.74 -9.11
C ALA A 122 -11.63 -2.26 -7.74
N ALA A 123 -12.88 -2.71 -7.64
CA ALA A 123 -13.42 -3.28 -6.40
C ALA A 123 -12.71 -4.59 -5.99
N GLU A 124 -12.39 -5.46 -6.95
CA GLU A 124 -11.64 -6.70 -6.72
C GLU A 124 -10.24 -6.40 -6.16
N VAL A 125 -9.54 -5.39 -6.70
CA VAL A 125 -8.24 -4.94 -6.17
C VAL A 125 -8.39 -4.40 -4.74
N ILE A 126 -9.39 -3.55 -4.48
CA ILE A 126 -9.62 -2.95 -3.16
C ILE A 126 -9.98 -4.02 -2.11
N ASP A 127 -10.86 -4.97 -2.43
CA ASP A 127 -11.22 -6.07 -1.52
C ASP A 127 -10.00 -6.96 -1.23
N ALA A 128 -9.20 -7.29 -2.26
CA ALA A 128 -7.98 -8.05 -2.07
C ALA A 128 -6.98 -7.32 -1.14
N CYS A 129 -6.84 -6.00 -1.29
CA CYS A 129 -6.02 -5.20 -0.37
C CYS A 129 -6.47 -5.33 1.08
N ALA A 130 -7.78 -5.17 1.32
CA ALA A 130 -8.34 -5.27 2.66
C ALA A 130 -8.12 -6.66 3.28
N ARG A 131 -8.28 -7.73 2.49
CA ARG A 131 -8.00 -9.11 2.96
C ARG A 131 -6.54 -9.32 3.30
N ILE A 132 -5.61 -8.88 2.45
CA ILE A 132 -4.17 -9.02 2.66
C ILE A 132 -3.73 -8.29 3.93
N LEU A 133 -4.12 -7.02 4.07
CA LEU A 133 -3.72 -6.18 5.20
C LEU A 133 -4.37 -6.58 6.53
N THR A 134 -5.42 -7.42 6.48
CA THR A 134 -6.12 -7.94 7.67
C THR A 134 -5.91 -9.44 7.87
N ASN A 135 -4.82 -10.01 7.32
CA ASN A 135 -4.45 -11.42 7.46
C ASN A 135 -3.93 -11.78 8.88
N THR A 136 -4.82 -11.62 9.87
CA THR A 136 -4.59 -11.84 11.30
C THR A 136 -5.36 -13.07 11.79
N ASN A 137 -5.18 -13.44 13.07
CA ASN A 137 -5.87 -14.56 13.70
C ASN A 137 -7.39 -14.42 13.55
N GLY A 138 -8.04 -15.44 12.97
CA GLY A 138 -9.46 -15.43 12.62
C GLY A 138 -9.76 -14.96 11.19
N ARG A 139 -8.75 -14.53 10.42
CA ARG A 139 -8.83 -14.09 9.02
C ARG A 139 -7.71 -14.70 8.17
N PRO A 140 -7.62 -16.04 8.06
CA PRO A 140 -6.64 -16.67 7.20
C PRO A 140 -6.89 -16.31 5.74
N LEU A 141 -5.80 -16.15 4.99
CA LEU A 141 -5.83 -16.19 3.54
C LEU A 141 -5.71 -17.63 3.10
N TYR A 142 -6.38 -17.98 2.01
CA TYR A 142 -6.29 -19.30 1.40
C TYR A 142 -5.58 -19.18 0.05
N SER A 143 -4.57 -20.01 -0.13
CA SER A 143 -3.74 -20.06 -1.33
C SER A 143 -3.72 -21.48 -1.87
N ASP A 144 -3.54 -21.62 -3.19
CA ASP A 144 -3.21 -22.90 -3.78
C ASP A 144 -1.71 -23.17 -3.57
N VAL A 145 -1.38 -24.15 -2.73
CA VAL A 145 -0.01 -24.58 -2.46
C VAL A 145 0.09 -26.04 -2.88
N ASP A 146 0.84 -26.29 -3.96
CA ASP A 146 1.03 -27.62 -4.55
C ASP A 146 -0.30 -28.35 -4.85
N GLY A 147 -1.32 -27.62 -5.32
CA GLY A 147 -2.65 -28.14 -5.64
C GLY A 147 -3.61 -28.22 -4.45
N ASN A 148 -3.20 -27.75 -3.26
CA ASN A 148 -3.99 -27.85 -2.04
C ASN A 148 -4.35 -26.47 -1.48
N PRO A 149 -5.63 -26.23 -1.13
CA PRO A 149 -6.04 -25.00 -0.47
C PRO A 149 -5.45 -24.93 0.94
N THR A 150 -4.47 -24.05 1.13
CA THR A 150 -3.68 -23.94 2.36
C THR A 150 -3.96 -22.61 3.05
N PRO A 151 -4.41 -22.61 4.32
CA PRO A 151 -4.58 -21.37 5.08
C PRO A 151 -3.23 -20.83 5.55
N SER A 152 -3.07 -19.50 5.54
CA SER A 152 -1.90 -18.81 6.10
C SER A 152 -2.31 -17.55 6.87
N VAL A 153 -1.55 -17.24 7.93
CA VAL A 153 -1.71 -16.03 8.74
C VAL A 153 -0.32 -15.45 9.02
N LEU A 154 0.08 -14.42 8.28
CA LEU A 154 1.46 -13.93 8.26
C LEU A 154 1.58 -12.40 8.42
N ALA A 155 0.48 -11.69 8.71
CA ALA A 155 0.47 -10.24 8.74
C ALA A 155 1.49 -9.62 9.72
N SER A 156 1.76 -10.24 10.89
CA SER A 156 2.77 -9.74 11.82
C SER A 156 4.19 -9.76 11.22
N TYR A 157 4.49 -10.66 10.30
CA TYR A 157 5.78 -10.67 9.61
C TYR A 157 5.86 -9.60 8.51
N GLY A 158 4.75 -8.93 8.20
CA GLY A 158 4.62 -8.09 7.03
C GLY A 158 4.65 -8.89 5.73
N LEU A 159 4.22 -10.15 5.75
CA LEU A 159 4.19 -11.07 4.62
C LEU A 159 2.77 -11.61 4.41
N TYR A 160 2.51 -12.17 3.24
CA TYR A 160 1.32 -12.97 2.95
C TYR A 160 1.63 -14.01 1.87
N VAL A 161 0.76 -15.00 1.72
CA VAL A 161 0.83 -15.96 0.61
C VAL A 161 -0.21 -15.56 -0.42
N ASN A 162 0.20 -15.32 -1.67
CA ASN A 162 -0.72 -14.98 -2.74
C ASN A 162 -1.49 -16.22 -3.23
N THR A 163 -2.46 -16.02 -4.12
CA THR A 163 -3.36 -17.10 -4.57
C THR A 163 -2.64 -18.25 -5.26
N SER A 164 -1.46 -18.00 -5.83
CA SER A 164 -0.62 -18.98 -6.52
C SER A 164 0.39 -19.69 -5.61
N GLY A 165 0.28 -19.49 -4.28
CA GLY A 165 1.14 -20.17 -3.30
C GLY A 165 2.52 -19.53 -3.13
N LEU A 166 2.74 -18.30 -3.61
CA LEU A 166 4.00 -17.60 -3.40
C LEU A 166 3.92 -16.70 -2.16
N LEU A 167 4.93 -16.78 -1.31
CA LEU A 167 5.14 -15.90 -0.17
C LEU A 167 5.77 -14.59 -0.62
N GLU A 168 5.20 -13.46 -0.21
CA GLU A 168 5.70 -12.12 -0.56
C GLU A 168 5.29 -11.04 0.45
N SER A 169 5.93 -9.88 0.36
CA SER A 169 5.53 -8.67 1.09
C SER A 169 4.28 -8.05 0.44
N PRO A 170 3.29 -7.52 1.20
CA PRO A 170 2.21 -6.71 0.64
C PRO A 170 2.70 -5.49 -0.15
N ALA A 171 3.94 -5.06 0.02
CA ALA A 171 4.49 -3.96 -0.78
C ALA A 171 5.10 -4.41 -2.13
N ASN A 172 5.11 -5.71 -2.43
CA ASN A 172 5.60 -6.29 -3.69
C ASN A 172 4.91 -5.66 -4.91
N ALA A 173 5.64 -5.49 -6.03
CA ALA A 173 5.13 -4.91 -7.28
C ALA A 173 3.83 -5.57 -7.78
N ASP A 174 3.72 -6.90 -7.64
CA ASP A 174 2.60 -7.68 -8.15
C ASP A 174 1.44 -7.78 -7.15
N ALA A 175 1.65 -7.40 -5.90
CA ALA A 175 0.62 -7.45 -4.86
C ALA A 175 -0.51 -6.44 -5.14
N PRO A 176 -1.78 -6.80 -4.92
CA PRO A 176 -2.91 -5.87 -5.04
C PRO A 176 -2.71 -4.57 -4.24
N THR A 177 -2.12 -4.68 -3.05
CA THR A 177 -1.75 -3.58 -2.14
C THR A 177 -0.71 -2.61 -2.72
N ARG A 178 -0.02 -2.99 -3.79
CA ARG A 178 0.84 -2.11 -4.59
C ARG A 178 0.14 -1.58 -5.83
N GLN A 179 -0.66 -2.42 -6.49
CA GLN A 179 -1.45 -2.05 -7.69
C GLN A 179 -2.49 -0.97 -7.38
N VAL A 180 -3.06 -1.00 -6.17
CA VAL A 180 -4.05 -0.02 -5.69
C VAL A 180 -3.53 1.42 -5.71
N ASN A 181 -2.22 1.64 -5.69
CA ASN A 181 -1.60 2.97 -5.77
C ASN A 181 -2.11 3.76 -6.99
N SER A 182 -2.39 3.09 -8.11
CA SER A 182 -2.97 3.72 -9.30
C SER A 182 -4.42 4.19 -9.09
N LEU A 183 -5.19 3.47 -8.26
CA LEU A 183 -6.59 3.76 -7.95
C LEU A 183 -6.74 4.90 -6.94
N ILE A 184 -5.81 5.00 -5.98
CA ILE A 184 -5.82 6.02 -4.91
C ILE A 184 -4.99 7.27 -5.25
N ALA A 185 -4.25 7.26 -6.36
CA ALA A 185 -3.52 8.43 -6.84
C ALA A 185 -4.45 9.65 -6.95
N PRO A 186 -3.94 10.88 -6.76
CA PRO A 186 -4.74 12.08 -6.98
C PRO A 186 -5.40 12.09 -8.37
N GLY A 187 -6.73 12.21 -8.40
CA GLY A 187 -7.52 12.14 -9.64
C GLY A 187 -7.84 10.71 -10.12
N GLY A 188 -7.36 9.69 -9.41
CA GLY A 188 -7.66 8.28 -9.68
C GLY A 188 -9.09 7.87 -9.35
N PHE A 189 -9.36 6.58 -9.53
CA PHE A 189 -10.68 5.97 -9.36
C PHE A 189 -11.30 6.28 -8.00
N VAL A 190 -10.59 6.02 -6.90
CA VAL A 190 -11.15 6.12 -5.54
C VAL A 190 -11.58 7.55 -5.23
N GLY A 191 -10.72 8.54 -5.54
CA GLY A 191 -11.06 9.95 -5.32
C GLY A 191 -12.25 10.42 -6.16
N THR A 192 -12.37 9.94 -7.39
CA THR A 192 -13.51 10.26 -8.27
C THR A 192 -14.80 9.60 -7.78
N TRP A 193 -14.73 8.31 -7.44
CA TRP A 193 -15.85 7.55 -6.92
C TRP A 193 -16.39 8.16 -5.62
N LEU A 194 -15.51 8.52 -4.67
CA LEU A 194 -15.92 9.13 -3.41
C LEU A 194 -16.69 10.44 -3.61
N ARG A 195 -16.27 11.29 -4.55
CA ARG A 195 -16.98 12.54 -4.87
C ARG A 195 -18.34 12.29 -5.48
N ASN A 196 -18.42 11.35 -6.43
CA ASN A 196 -19.67 11.04 -7.14
C ASN A 196 -20.71 10.34 -6.26
N ASN A 197 -20.29 9.68 -5.19
CA ASN A 197 -21.15 8.91 -4.29
C ASN A 197 -21.38 9.58 -2.93
N GLY A 198 -21.22 10.91 -2.85
CA GLY A 198 -21.53 11.69 -1.64
C GLY A 198 -20.56 11.50 -0.48
N ALA A 199 -19.39 10.90 -0.72
CA ALA A 199 -18.33 10.64 0.28
C ALA A 199 -17.18 11.68 0.20
N ALA A 200 -17.46 12.89 -0.27
CA ALA A 200 -16.46 13.96 -0.34
C ALA A 200 -15.86 14.32 1.03
N ARG A 201 -16.66 14.25 2.11
CA ARG A 201 -16.16 14.47 3.48
C ARG A 201 -15.11 13.44 3.87
N THR A 202 -15.35 12.16 3.59
CA THR A 202 -14.38 11.07 3.82
C THR A 202 -13.06 11.34 3.10
N LEU A 203 -13.12 11.76 1.83
CA LEU A 203 -11.92 12.10 1.06
C LEU A 203 -11.17 13.30 1.66
N ILE A 204 -11.89 14.35 2.07
CA ILE A 204 -11.29 15.53 2.70
C ILE A 204 -10.63 15.16 4.04
N ALA A 205 -11.30 14.33 4.86
CA ALA A 205 -10.78 13.87 6.13
C ALA A 205 -9.49 13.05 5.93
N LEU A 206 -9.47 12.13 4.96
CA LEU A 206 -8.27 11.37 4.61
C LEU A 206 -7.10 12.30 4.28
N TYR A 207 -7.30 13.30 3.40
CA TYR A 207 -6.21 14.20 3.01
C TYR A 207 -5.79 15.19 4.10
N ARG A 208 -6.64 15.45 5.11
CA ARG A 208 -6.30 16.26 6.29
C ARG A 208 -5.61 15.44 7.39
N SER A 209 -5.71 14.12 7.34
CA SER A 209 -5.11 13.20 8.29
C SER A 209 -3.60 13.02 8.06
N ALA A 210 -2.96 12.26 8.94
CA ALA A 210 -1.56 11.84 8.81
C ALA A 210 -1.28 11.04 7.52
N TYR A 211 -2.30 10.52 6.84
CA TYR A 211 -2.18 9.84 5.55
C TYR A 211 -1.32 10.64 4.56
N THR A 212 -1.57 11.94 4.39
CA THR A 212 -0.91 12.74 3.37
C THR A 212 0.59 12.86 3.61
N VAL A 213 1.01 13.07 4.86
CA VAL A 213 2.43 13.18 5.19
C VAL A 213 3.11 11.82 5.16
N GLN A 214 2.47 10.77 5.70
CA GLN A 214 3.03 9.43 5.74
C GLN A 214 3.12 8.79 4.34
N ALA A 215 2.22 9.12 3.42
CA ALA A 215 2.25 8.62 2.03
C ALA A 215 3.56 8.98 1.31
N VAL A 216 4.14 10.15 1.58
CA VAL A 216 5.44 10.55 1.00
C VAL A 216 6.56 9.63 1.48
N TYR A 217 6.60 9.33 2.78
CA TYR A 217 7.59 8.42 3.37
C TYR A 217 7.36 6.98 2.94
N GLY A 218 6.10 6.53 2.85
CA GLY A 218 5.73 5.20 2.37
C GLY A 218 6.18 4.99 0.93
N PHE A 219 5.94 5.98 0.06
CA PHE A 219 6.39 5.95 -1.33
C PHE A 219 7.92 5.89 -1.45
N ALA A 220 8.64 6.74 -0.71
CA ALA A 220 10.10 6.71 -0.68
C ALA A 220 10.63 5.36 -0.18
N SER A 221 10.04 4.81 0.88
CA SER A 221 10.41 3.51 1.43
C SER A 221 10.24 2.38 0.42
N GLN A 222 9.10 2.33 -0.27
CA GLN A 222 8.84 1.33 -1.31
C GLN A 222 9.79 1.43 -2.51
N GLN A 223 10.35 2.62 -2.80
CA GLN A 223 11.37 2.75 -3.84
C GLN A 223 12.73 2.19 -3.39
N ILE A 224 13.10 2.39 -2.12
CA ILE A 224 14.40 1.98 -1.58
C ILE A 224 14.46 0.47 -1.32
N SER A 225 13.35 -0.15 -0.88
CA SER A 225 13.31 -1.57 -0.51
C SER A 225 13.42 -2.57 -1.68
N GLY A 226 13.49 -2.09 -2.92
CA GLY A 226 13.70 -2.95 -4.11
C GLY A 226 12.59 -3.98 -4.32
N ALA A 227 12.90 -5.11 -4.96
CA ALA A 227 11.91 -6.17 -5.24
C ALA A 227 11.46 -6.92 -3.98
N ALA A 228 12.39 -7.17 -3.05
CA ALA A 228 12.13 -7.92 -1.82
C ALA A 228 11.10 -7.24 -0.91
N GLN A 229 11.06 -5.90 -0.91
CA GLN A 229 10.12 -5.13 -0.10
C GLN A 229 10.17 -5.52 1.39
N LEU A 230 11.38 -5.79 1.86
CA LEU A 230 11.74 -6.00 3.26
C LEU A 230 12.47 -4.77 3.79
N VAL A 231 12.43 -4.57 5.10
CA VAL A 231 13.15 -3.52 5.80
C VAL A 231 13.83 -4.06 7.04
N THR A 232 14.95 -3.44 7.38
CA THR A 232 15.69 -3.76 8.59
C THR A 232 15.27 -2.83 9.73
N ASN A 233 14.94 -3.41 10.86
CA ASN A 233 14.77 -2.77 12.15
C ASN A 233 16.04 -3.02 12.98
N THR A 234 16.69 -1.97 13.47
CA THR A 234 17.87 -2.06 14.34
C THR A 234 17.59 -1.37 15.67
N LYS A 235 17.44 -2.15 16.75
CA LYS A 235 17.19 -1.63 18.10
C LYS A 235 18.14 -2.26 19.11
N GLY A 236 18.81 -1.45 19.93
CA GLY A 236 19.71 -1.94 20.97
C GLY A 236 20.79 -2.91 20.44
N SER A 237 21.38 -2.60 19.29
CA SER A 237 22.37 -3.44 18.56
C SER A 237 21.85 -4.74 17.95
N VAL A 238 20.54 -5.02 18.02
CA VAL A 238 19.91 -6.16 17.35
C VAL A 238 19.28 -5.68 16.05
N SER A 239 19.67 -6.29 14.93
CA SER A 239 19.03 -6.09 13.63
C SER A 239 18.07 -7.24 13.32
N SER A 240 16.92 -6.91 12.76
CA SER A 240 15.89 -7.87 12.35
C SER A 240 15.20 -7.40 11.08
N ASP A 241 14.75 -8.33 10.27
CA ASP A 241 14.04 -8.01 9.04
C ASP A 241 12.54 -8.23 9.18
N VAL A 242 11.78 -7.33 8.58
CA VAL A 242 10.32 -7.37 8.57
C VAL A 242 9.82 -6.90 7.20
N GLY A 243 8.65 -7.37 6.79
CA GLY A 243 8.03 -6.89 5.57
C GLY A 243 7.73 -5.39 5.67
N MET A 244 7.98 -4.66 4.58
CA MET A 244 7.86 -3.20 4.51
C MET A 244 6.46 -2.69 4.94
N SER A 245 5.41 -3.50 4.81
CA SER A 245 4.06 -3.16 5.26
C SER A 245 3.95 -2.88 6.77
N MET A 246 4.90 -3.36 7.58
CA MET A 246 4.95 -3.11 9.03
C MET A 246 5.76 -1.86 9.40
N ALA A 247 6.50 -1.27 8.46
CA ALA A 247 7.20 -0.02 8.73
C ALA A 247 6.17 1.10 8.97
N PRO A 248 6.41 1.98 9.96
CA PRO A 248 5.45 3.02 10.36
C PRO A 248 4.72 3.77 9.25
N PRO A 249 5.37 4.35 8.23
CA PRO A 249 4.67 5.16 7.24
C PRO A 249 3.69 4.34 6.40
N LEU A 250 4.09 3.13 5.99
CA LEU A 250 3.22 2.30 5.16
C LEU A 250 2.11 1.65 5.97
N TRP A 251 2.38 1.26 7.22
CA TRP A 251 1.34 0.76 8.12
C TRP A 251 0.28 1.84 8.38
N ILE A 252 0.69 3.08 8.70
CA ILE A 252 -0.25 4.20 8.96
C ILE A 252 -1.06 4.56 7.72
N VAL A 253 -0.44 4.56 6.53
CA VAL A 253 -1.14 4.79 5.26
C VAL A 253 -2.22 3.73 5.05
N ASN A 254 -1.86 2.45 5.20
CA ASN A 254 -2.79 1.33 5.08
C ASN A 254 -3.90 1.41 6.12
N PHE A 255 -3.55 1.74 7.36
CA PHE A 255 -4.50 1.95 8.46
C PHE A 255 -5.53 3.03 8.12
N ALA A 256 -5.07 4.22 7.70
CA ALA A 256 -5.96 5.33 7.38
C ALA A 256 -6.91 4.97 6.23
N LEU A 257 -6.40 4.31 5.18
CA LEU A 257 -7.20 3.84 4.05
C LEU A 257 -8.25 2.83 4.49
N LEU A 258 -7.88 1.80 5.27
CA LEU A 258 -8.85 0.81 5.76
C LEU A 258 -9.87 1.43 6.72
N TYR A 259 -9.45 2.35 7.57
CA TYR A 259 -10.32 2.98 8.56
C TYR A 259 -11.41 3.82 7.89
N ILE A 260 -11.07 4.59 6.86
CA ILE A 260 -12.08 5.35 6.11
C ILE A 260 -13.01 4.46 5.28
N LEU A 261 -12.57 3.26 4.87
CA LEU A 261 -13.44 2.30 4.20
C LEU A 261 -14.46 1.73 5.17
N GLN A 262 -13.99 1.20 6.30
CA GLN A 262 -14.81 0.68 7.39
C GLN A 262 -13.91 0.50 8.64
N PRO A 263 -14.20 1.13 9.80
CA PRO A 263 -13.33 1.09 10.97
C PRO A 263 -12.98 -0.33 11.45
N SER A 264 -13.87 -1.30 11.26
CA SER A 264 -13.63 -2.70 11.62
C SER A 264 -12.56 -3.38 10.77
N LEU A 265 -12.23 -2.86 9.58
CA LEU A 265 -11.12 -3.36 8.77
C LEU A 265 -9.78 -2.92 9.37
N ALA A 266 -9.65 -1.65 9.73
CA ALA A 266 -8.45 -1.15 10.41
C ALA A 266 -8.26 -1.85 11.78
N ALA A 267 -9.35 -2.13 12.50
CA ALA A 267 -9.32 -2.94 13.72
C ALA A 267 -8.82 -4.38 13.52
N ALA A 268 -8.85 -4.90 12.29
CA ALA A 268 -8.39 -6.24 11.95
C ALA A 268 -6.93 -6.28 11.46
N MET A 269 -6.26 -5.14 11.32
CA MET A 269 -4.82 -5.07 11.04
C MET A 269 -3.99 -5.68 12.18
N PRO A 270 -2.76 -6.16 11.91
CA PRO A 270 -1.89 -6.70 12.95
C PRO A 270 -1.52 -5.62 13.96
N ALA A 271 -1.69 -5.94 15.25
CA ALA A 271 -1.34 -5.08 16.38
C ALA A 271 0.19 -4.99 16.62
N HIS A 272 0.91 -6.03 16.21
CA HIS A 272 2.33 -6.21 16.46
C HIS A 272 3.03 -6.77 15.23
N TRP A 273 4.31 -6.44 15.06
CA TRP A 273 5.18 -7.04 14.06
C TRP A 273 6.13 -8.07 14.68
N ALA A 274 6.58 -9.02 13.87
CA ALA A 274 7.54 -10.05 14.25
C ALA A 274 8.69 -10.10 13.24
N PRO A 275 9.92 -10.41 13.67
CA PRO A 275 11.03 -10.62 12.75
C PRO A 275 10.73 -11.81 11.83
N ILE A 276 10.99 -11.63 10.54
CA ILE A 276 10.95 -12.72 9.56
C ILE A 276 12.09 -13.70 9.89
N PRO A 277 11.85 -15.02 9.90
CA PRO A 277 12.91 -16.02 10.03
C PRO A 277 14.01 -15.77 8.99
N SER A 278 15.29 -15.75 9.41
CA SER A 278 16.40 -15.29 8.56
C SER A 278 16.50 -16.03 7.23
N ALA A 279 16.31 -17.36 7.25
CA ALA A 279 16.32 -18.18 6.02
C ALA A 279 15.25 -17.73 5.00
N VAL A 280 14.09 -17.28 5.49
CA VAL A 280 13.01 -16.77 4.63
C VAL A 280 13.36 -15.38 4.11
N ALA A 281 13.87 -14.49 4.97
CA ALA A 281 14.28 -13.15 4.57
C ALA A 281 15.38 -13.18 3.49
N ASP A 282 16.37 -14.07 3.64
CA ASP A 282 17.46 -14.25 2.69
C ASP A 282 16.96 -14.81 1.35
N ALA A 283 16.02 -15.74 1.38
CA ALA A 283 15.40 -16.29 0.17
C ALA A 283 14.60 -15.23 -0.59
N VAL A 284 13.77 -14.45 0.11
CA VAL A 284 13.00 -13.35 -0.48
C VAL A 284 13.92 -12.28 -1.08
N ARG A 285 15.04 -11.94 -0.41
CA ARG A 285 16.03 -10.99 -0.96
C ARG A 285 16.74 -11.50 -2.20
N SER A 286 17.05 -12.79 -2.22
CA SER A 286 17.76 -13.43 -3.33
C SER A 286 16.85 -13.66 -4.54
N SER A 287 15.53 -13.64 -4.34
CA SER A 287 14.55 -13.75 -5.40
C SER A 287 14.51 -12.47 -6.26
N PRO A 288 14.63 -12.58 -7.60
CA PRO A 288 14.51 -11.43 -8.50
C PRO A 288 13.18 -10.68 -8.40
N THR A 289 12.11 -11.37 -8.00
CA THR A 289 10.77 -10.80 -7.86
C THR A 289 10.41 -10.51 -6.41
N GLY A 290 11.24 -10.87 -5.43
CA GLY A 290 10.89 -10.77 -4.02
C GLY A 290 9.80 -11.77 -3.59
N GLN A 291 9.62 -12.84 -4.35
CA GLN A 291 8.64 -13.90 -4.10
C GLN A 291 9.33 -15.25 -4.03
N VAL A 292 8.87 -16.13 -3.15
CA VAL A 292 9.38 -17.51 -3.01
C VAL A 292 8.22 -18.50 -2.84
N PRO A 293 8.34 -19.77 -3.26
CA PRO A 293 7.31 -20.77 -3.03
C PRO A 293 7.05 -20.95 -1.53
N PHE A 294 5.81 -20.82 -1.07
CA PHE A 294 5.50 -20.92 0.36
C PHE A 294 5.72 -22.33 0.92
N SER A 295 5.51 -23.38 0.11
CA SER A 295 5.70 -24.78 0.52
C SER A 295 7.12 -25.05 1.03
N ASP A 296 8.12 -24.39 0.46
CA ASP A 296 9.53 -24.54 0.86
C ASP A 296 9.83 -23.90 2.24
N TYR A 297 9.00 -22.95 2.69
CA TYR A 297 9.27 -22.11 3.87
C TYR A 297 8.19 -22.18 4.95
N ALA A 298 7.08 -22.90 4.73
CA ALA A 298 5.95 -22.94 5.65
C ALA A 298 6.33 -23.38 7.07
N SER A 299 7.31 -24.28 7.21
CA SER A 299 7.77 -24.79 8.51
C SER A 299 8.45 -23.74 9.40
N TYR A 300 8.92 -22.61 8.83
CA TYR A 300 9.54 -21.54 9.60
C TYR A 300 8.53 -20.67 10.37
N PHE A 301 7.22 -20.85 10.12
CA PHE A 301 6.14 -20.06 10.71
C PHE A 301 5.26 -20.86 11.68
N GLN A 302 5.71 -22.06 12.09
CA GLN A 302 5.00 -22.97 13.00
C GLN A 302 5.39 -22.77 14.48
#